data_AF-A0A822C589-F1
#
_entry.id   AF-A0A822C589-F1
#
_cell.length_a   1.000
_cell.length_b   1.000
_cell.length_c   1.000
_cell.angle_alpha   90.00
_cell.angle_beta   90.00
_cell.angle_gamma   90.00
#
_symmetry.space_group_name_H-M   'P 1'
#
loop_
_entity.id
_entity.type
_entity.pdbx_description
1 polymer ?
#
loop_
_entity_poly.entity_id
_entity_poly.type
_entity_poly.pdbx_seq_one_letter_code
_entity_poly.pdbx_strand_id
1 'polypeptide(L)' 'MFCAEESDDHWSYDDPSKWHEHFPAARGTSQSPIDIKYHHTIPRQYPPFTFSRDSMNQTMLVLRNTGHQIAATL' A
#
# COMPACT_ATOMS: atom_id res chain seq x y z
N MET A 1 30.34 3.12 10.21
CA MET A 1 29.56 4.22 9.60
C MET A 1 29.23 3.74 8.20
N PHE A 2 28.02 3.22 7.99
CA PHE A 2 27.61 2.70 6.70
C PHE A 2 26.87 3.82 5.98
N CYS A 3 27.48 4.35 4.91
CA CYS A 3 26.81 5.20 3.96
C CYS A 3 25.70 4.37 3.32
N ALA A 4 24.45 4.79 3.47
CA ALA A 4 23.38 4.23 2.66
C ALA A 4 23.66 4.62 1.21
N GLU A 5 23.66 3.65 0.30
CA GLU A 5 23.53 3.92 -1.11
C GLU A 5 22.18 4.61 -1.31
N GLU A 6 22.19 5.93 -1.57
CA GLU A 6 21.00 6.62 -2.05
C GLU A 6 20.74 6.14 -3.48
N SER A 7 19.94 5.07 -3.59
CA SER A 7 19.28 4.74 -4.85
C SER A 7 18.29 5.86 -5.17
N ASP A 8 18.25 6.30 -6.42
CA ASP A 8 17.38 7.35 -7.00
C ASP A 8 15.85 7.10 -6.86
N ASP A 9 15.48 6.00 -6.17
CA ASP A 9 14.13 5.51 -5.88
C ASP A 9 13.70 5.73 -4.42
N HIS A 10 14.51 6.42 -3.61
CA HIS A 10 14.18 6.67 -2.21
C HIS A 10 13.07 7.73 -2.06
N TRP A 11 11.91 7.32 -1.56
CA TRP A 11 10.79 8.22 -1.21
C TRP A 11 10.55 8.24 0.30
N SER A 12 10.02 9.35 0.80
CA SER A 12 9.56 9.50 2.19
C SER A 12 8.15 10.06 2.27
N TYR A 13 7.53 9.98 3.44
CA TYR A 13 6.23 10.60 3.71
C TYR A 13 6.32 12.09 4.08
N ASP A 14 7.52 12.68 4.14
CA ASP A 14 7.70 14.08 4.53
C ASP A 14 7.14 15.04 3.47
N ASP A 15 7.26 14.67 2.19
CA ASP A 15 6.72 15.45 1.07
C ASP A 15 6.14 14.56 -0.05
N PRO A 16 4.95 13.97 0.14
CA PRO A 16 4.30 13.15 -0.87
C PRO A 16 3.93 13.90 -2.14
N SER A 17 3.87 15.24 -2.09
CA SER A 17 3.55 16.07 -3.25
C SER A 17 4.59 15.94 -4.35
N LYS A 18 5.83 15.56 -4.01
CA LYS A 18 6.95 15.37 -4.94
C LYS A 18 7.15 13.94 -5.43
N TRP A 19 6.38 12.96 -4.96
CA TRP A 19 6.55 11.57 -5.41
C TRP A 19 6.48 11.43 -6.94
N HIS A 20 5.71 12.29 -7.60
CA HIS A 20 5.57 12.28 -9.05
C HIS A 20 6.83 12.64 -9.84
N GLU A 21 7.84 13.23 -9.19
CA GLU A 21 9.13 13.56 -9.80
C GLU A 21 9.90 12.28 -10.18
N HIS A 22 9.84 11.25 -9.31
CA HIS A 22 10.48 9.94 -9.53
C HIS A 22 9.47 8.86 -9.94
N PHE A 23 8.20 8.99 -9.54
CA PHE A 23 7.12 8.04 -9.82
C PHE A 23 5.97 8.75 -10.56
N PRO A 24 6.05 8.97 -11.89
CA PRO A 24 5.08 9.78 -12.63
C PRO A 24 3.61 9.37 -12.50
N ALA A 25 3.33 8.12 -12.12
CA ALA A 25 1.98 7.64 -11.84
C ALA A 25 1.34 8.34 -10.62
N ALA A 26 2.14 8.85 -9.68
CA ALA A 26 1.67 9.49 -8.44
C ALA A 26 0.95 10.84 -8.67
N ARG A 27 1.01 11.41 -9.89
CA ARG A 27 0.21 12.58 -10.31
C ARG A 27 -0.98 12.22 -11.22
N GLY A 28 -1.35 10.94 -11.30
CA GLY A 28 -2.48 10.51 -12.12
C GLY A 28 -3.81 11.06 -11.60
N THR A 29 -4.87 11.01 -12.42
CA THR A 29 -6.21 11.51 -12.04
C THR A 29 -7.01 10.54 -11.16
N SER A 30 -6.53 9.31 -11.00
CA SER A 30 -7.22 8.22 -10.30
C SER A 30 -6.37 7.68 -9.15
N GLN A 31 -5.89 8.57 -8.27
CA GLN A 31 -5.10 8.20 -7.09
C GLN A 31 -5.98 7.75 -5.92
N SER A 32 -5.35 7.04 -4.98
CA SER A 32 -5.85 6.79 -3.64
C SER A 32 -4.91 7.43 -2.62
N PRO A 33 -5.37 7.73 -1.38
CA PRO A 33 -6.73 7.55 -0.86
C PRO A 33 -7.72 8.62 -1.35
N ILE A 34 -9.01 8.38 -1.11
CA ILE A 34 -10.08 9.37 -1.32
C ILE A 34 -11.01 9.43 -0.10
N ASP A 35 -11.70 10.56 0.05
CA ASP A 35 -12.80 10.70 1.01
C ASP A 35 -14.07 10.04 0.46
N ILE A 36 -14.52 8.95 1.10
CA ILE A 36 -15.74 8.23 0.70
C ILE A 36 -16.95 8.88 1.38
N LYS A 37 -17.67 9.69 0.61
CA LYS A 37 -18.93 10.31 1.05
C LYS A 37 -20.08 9.32 0.90
N TYR A 38 -20.54 8.74 2.03
CA TYR A 38 -21.58 7.70 2.06
C TYR A 38 -22.81 8.05 1.18
N HIS A 39 -23.32 9.28 1.29
CA HIS A 39 -24.49 9.75 0.54
C HIS A 39 -24.27 9.89 -0.97
N HIS A 40 -23.02 9.83 -1.45
CA HIS A 40 -22.66 9.86 -2.88
C HIS A 40 -22.35 8.47 -3.43
N THR A 41 -22.44 7.42 -2.60
CA THR A 41 -22.20 6.05 -3.05
C THR A 41 -23.37 5.54 -3.91
N ILE A 42 -23.05 4.74 -4.92
CA ILE A 42 -24.06 4.08 -5.76
C ILE A 42 -24.11 2.60 -5.33
N PRO A 43 -25.19 2.14 -4.69
CA PRO A 43 -25.32 0.74 -4.32
C PRO A 43 -25.35 -0.13 -5.58
N ARG A 44 -24.51 -1.16 -5.59
CA ARG A 44 -24.46 -2.18 -6.64
C ARG A 44 -24.41 -3.54 -5.99
N GLN A 45 -25.10 -4.51 -6.59
CA GLN A 45 -25.06 -5.89 -6.14
C GLN A 45 -23.88 -6.59 -6.81
N TYR A 46 -23.01 -7.16 -5.98
CA TYR A 46 -21.89 -8.00 -6.38
C TYR A 46 -21.98 -9.34 -5.65
N PRO A 47 -21.37 -10.42 -6.17
CA PRO A 47 -21.20 -11.63 -5.40
C PRO A 47 -20.53 -11.34 -4.04
N PRO A 48 -20.96 -11.98 -2.95
CA PRO A 48 -20.27 -11.86 -1.66
C PRO A 48 -18.81 -12.31 -1.76
N PHE A 49 -17.94 -11.70 -0.95
CA PHE A 49 -16.59 -12.21 -0.78
C PHE A 49 -16.65 -13.55 -0.03
N THR A 50 -16.07 -14.59 -0.62
CA THR A 50 -15.87 -15.88 0.04
C THR A 50 -14.41 -16.00 0.42
N PHE A 51 -14.14 -16.07 1.73
CA PHE A 51 -12.81 -16.30 2.25
C PHE A 51 -12.69 -17.77 2.66
N SER A 52 -11.87 -18.53 1.95
CA SER A 52 -11.50 -19.90 2.35
C SER A 52 -10.11 -19.88 2.95
N ARG A 53 -9.92 -20.66 4.01
CA ARG A 53 -8.61 -20.96 4.55
C ARG A 53 -8.14 -22.26 3.89
N ASP A 54 -7.21 -22.18 2.94
CA ASP A 54 -6.38 -23.37 2.68
C ASP A 54 -5.69 -23.70 3.99
N SER A 55 -5.73 -24.96 4.40
CA SER A 55 -5.22 -25.46 5.68
C SER A 55 -3.84 -24.87 5.95
N MET A 56 -3.78 -23.80 6.77
CA MET A 56 -2.53 -23.20 7.19
C MET A 56 -1.88 -24.15 8.17
N ASN A 57 -1.11 -25.09 7.63
CA ASN A 57 -0.17 -25.90 8.35
C ASN A 57 0.89 -24.96 8.93
N GLN A 58 0.63 -24.43 10.13
CA GLN A 58 1.59 -23.70 10.98
C GLN A 58 2.58 -22.82 10.20
N THR A 59 2.09 -22.02 9.25
CA THR A 59 2.96 -21.16 8.45
C THR A 59 3.52 -20.05 9.36
N MET A 60 4.84 -19.92 9.40
CA MET A 60 5.51 -18.92 10.22
C MET A 60 5.25 -17.53 9.65
N LEU A 61 4.49 -16.72 10.37
CA LEU A 61 4.30 -15.32 10.02
C LEU A 61 5.61 -14.56 10.23
N VAL A 62 6.14 -13.96 9.17
CA VAL A 62 7.31 -13.08 9.25
C VAL A 62 6.85 -11.65 9.33
N LEU A 63 7.28 -10.95 10.38
CA LEU A 63 7.09 -9.51 10.54
C LEU A 63 8.37 -8.79 10.17
N ARG A 64 8.28 -7.86 9.21
CA ARG A 64 9.42 -7.05 8.75
C ARG A 64 9.07 -5.57 8.80
N ASN A 65 9.92 -4.77 9.45
CA ASN A 65 9.88 -3.33 9.33
C ASN A 65 10.57 -2.91 8.02
N THR A 66 9.87 -2.19 7.14
CA THR A 66 10.41 -1.72 5.85
C THR A 66 10.95 -0.29 5.90
N GLY A 67 10.90 0.38 7.05
CA GLY A 67 11.16 1.82 7.18
C GLY A 67 9.92 2.69 6.91
N HIS A 68 8.94 2.16 6.16
CA HIS A 68 7.68 2.86 5.82
C HIS A 68 6.45 2.22 6.47
N GLN A 69 6.51 0.92 6.80
CA GLN A 69 5.43 0.16 7.44
C GLN A 69 5.97 -1.12 8.11
N ILE A 70 5.13 -1.80 8.90
CA ILE A 70 5.35 -3.19 9.31
C ILE A 70 4.62 -4.11 8.33
N ALA A 71 5.35 -4.88 7.54
CA ALA A 71 4.81 -5.86 6.61
C ALA A 71 4.74 -7.24 7.27
N ALA A 72 3.58 -7.90 7.15
CA ALA A 72 3.37 -9.27 7.58
C ALA A 72 3.25 -10.17 6.35
N THR A 73 4.12 -11.18 6.25
CA THR A 73 4.12 -12.14 5.14
C THR A 73 4.02 -13.56 5.70
N LEU A 74 3.27 -14.40 5.00
CA LEU A 74 3.16 -15.84 5.26
C LEU A 74 4.19 -16.60 4.42
#